data_AF-A0A7S4FPM1-F1
#
_entry.id   AF-A0A7S4FPM1-F1
#
_cell.length_a   1.000
_cell.length_b   1.000
_cell.length_c   1.000
_cell.angle_alpha   90.00
_cell.angle_beta   90.00
_cell.angle_gamma   90.00
#
_symmetry.space_group_name_H-M   'P 1'
#
loop_
_entity.id
_entity.type
_entity.pdbx_description
1 polymer ?
#
loop_
_entity_poly.entity_id
_entity_poly.type
_entity_poly.pdbx_seq_one_letter_code
_entity_poly.pdbx_strand_id
1 'polypeptide(L)'
;PDFRPQHTANTAWAYATLGHTGKGLIDVLAERIVQEDCLSTMNAQAVANTAWAYARLGVFDVALMEALAGRILQGGLLSTFKAQAVANTVWAYAVLSMKHQALM
;
A
#
# COMPACT_ATOMS: atom_id res chain seq x y z
N PRO A 1 9.72 -1.13 -18.98
CA PRO A 1 8.62 -0.18 -18.67
C PRO A 1 8.83 0.44 -17.29
N ASP A 2 9.07 1.75 -17.22
CA ASP A 2 9.34 2.46 -15.97
C ASP A 2 8.08 2.66 -15.12
N PHE A 3 7.67 1.60 -14.43
CA PHE A 3 6.65 1.68 -13.38
C PHE A 3 7.27 2.27 -12.11
N ARG A 4 7.36 3.61 -12.08
CA ARG A 4 7.73 4.35 -10.86
C ARG A 4 6.75 4.00 -9.73
N PRO A 5 7.19 3.94 -8.47
CA PRO A 5 6.32 3.51 -7.37
C PRO A 5 5.08 4.39 -7.18
N GLN A 6 5.19 5.69 -7.50
CA GLN A 6 4.05 6.58 -7.51
C GLN A 6 2.99 6.19 -8.56
N HIS A 7 3.40 5.71 -9.73
CA HIS A 7 2.46 5.21 -10.74
C HIS A 7 1.76 3.95 -10.23
N THR A 8 2.49 3.03 -9.60
CA THR A 8 1.90 1.82 -9.00
C THR A 8 0.90 2.15 -7.90
N ALA A 9 1.25 3.07 -6.98
CA ALA A 9 0.36 3.54 -5.93
C ALA A 9 -0.89 4.24 -6.50
N ASN A 10 -0.73 5.08 -7.53
CA ASN A 10 -1.85 5.76 -8.18
C ASN A 10 -2.75 4.78 -8.93
N THR A 11 -2.20 3.75 -9.58
CA THR A 11 -2.98 2.70 -10.23
C THR A 11 -3.79 1.92 -9.22
N ALA A 12 -3.16 1.46 -8.11
CA ALA A 12 -3.87 0.78 -7.03
C ALA A 12 -5.00 1.67 -6.47
N TRP A 13 -4.73 2.96 -6.25
CA TRP A 13 -5.70 3.93 -5.77
C TRP A 13 -6.87 4.14 -6.75
N ALA A 14 -6.60 4.22 -8.06
CA ALA A 14 -7.63 4.37 -9.08
C ALA A 14 -8.56 3.15 -9.12
N TYR A 15 -8.01 1.94 -9.07
CA TYR A 15 -8.81 0.70 -9.01
C TYR A 15 -9.64 0.61 -7.74
N ALA A 16 -9.06 0.97 -6.59
CA ALA A 16 -9.79 1.07 -5.32
C ALA A 16 -10.94 2.08 -5.37
N THR A 17 -10.74 3.21 -6.06
CA THR A 17 -11.76 4.24 -6.25
C THR A 17 -12.88 3.77 -7.16
N LEU A 18 -12.57 3.01 -8.21
CA LEU A 18 -13.54 2.42 -9.12
C LEU A 18 -14.31 1.23 -8.50
N GLY A 19 -13.92 0.74 -7.32
CA GLY A 19 -14.56 -0.41 -6.66
C GLY A 19 -14.33 -1.74 -7.38
N HIS A 20 -13.45 -1.76 -8.38
CA HIS A 20 -13.09 -2.97 -9.10
C HIS A 20 -11.85 -3.58 -8.49
N THR A 21 -12.02 -4.69 -7.78
CA THR A 21 -10.94 -5.66 -7.60
C THR A 21 -10.68 -6.28 -8.97
N GLY A 22 -9.80 -5.67 -9.77
CA GLY A 22 -9.25 -6.32 -10.95
C GLY A 22 -8.47 -7.54 -10.46
N LYS A 23 -9.14 -8.68 -10.26
CA LYS A 23 -8.54 -9.94 -9.79
C LYS A 23 -7.35 -10.25 -10.67
N GLY A 24 -6.16 -10.36 -10.08
CA GLY A 24 -4.88 -10.51 -10.79
C GLY A 24 -4.08 -9.22 -10.95
N LEU A 25 -4.68 -8.06 -11.25
CA LEU A 25 -3.90 -6.82 -11.37
C LEU A 25 -3.39 -6.37 -10.00
N ILE A 26 -4.25 -6.37 -8.97
CA ILE A 26 -3.86 -5.94 -7.63
C ILE A 26 -2.74 -6.85 -7.08
N ASP A 27 -2.84 -8.16 -7.31
CA ASP A 27 -1.82 -9.12 -6.89
C ASP A 27 -0.47 -8.85 -7.59
N VAL A 28 -0.48 -8.61 -8.91
CA VAL A 28 0.72 -8.22 -9.67
C VAL A 28 1.30 -6.89 -9.20
N LEU A 29 0.47 -5.92 -8.80
CA LEU A 29 0.97 -4.67 -8.23
C LEU A 29 1.61 -4.90 -6.86
N ALA A 30 1.09 -5.81 -6.03
CA ALA A 30 1.70 -6.18 -4.75
C ALA A 30 3.09 -6.78 -4.98
N GLU A 31 3.18 -7.78 -5.87
CA GLU A 31 4.43 -8.43 -6.26
C GLU A 31 5.47 -7.44 -6.79
N ARG A 32 5.04 -6.41 -7.54
CA ARG A 32 5.93 -5.36 -8.04
C ARG A 32 6.37 -4.40 -6.93
N ILE A 33 5.50 -4.07 -5.98
CA ILE A 33 5.82 -3.14 -4.88
C ILE A 33 6.83 -3.75 -3.92
N VAL A 34 6.72 -5.05 -3.62
CA VAL A 34 7.64 -5.73 -2.68
C VAL A 34 9.05 -5.89 -3.23
N GLN A 35 9.29 -5.64 -4.53
CA GLN A 35 10.65 -5.60 -5.08
C GLN A 35 11.42 -4.40 -4.53
N GLU A 36 12.65 -4.62 -4.08
CA GLU A 36 13.47 -3.60 -3.40
C GLU A 36 13.74 -2.35 -4.25
N ASP A 37 13.89 -2.51 -5.57
CA ASP A 37 14.07 -1.40 -6.51
C ASP A 37 12.86 -0.44 -6.52
N CYS A 38 11.66 -0.98 -6.31
CA CYS A 38 10.42 -0.23 -6.21
C CYS A 38 10.22 0.29 -4.78
N LEU A 39 10.34 -0.58 -3.77
CA LEU A 39 10.04 -0.27 -2.39
C LEU A 39 10.92 0.85 -1.83
N SER A 40 12.24 0.76 -2.06
CA SER A 40 13.22 1.74 -1.58
C SER A 40 12.95 3.16 -2.11
N THR A 41 12.38 3.27 -3.31
CA THR A 41 12.09 4.54 -3.98
C THR A 41 10.70 5.10 -3.64
N MET A 42 9.88 4.37 -2.87
CA MET A 42 8.60 4.89 -2.39
C MET A 42 8.78 6.04 -1.40
N ASN A 43 8.02 7.12 -1.61
CA ASN A 43 7.90 8.21 -0.65
C ASN A 43 6.69 8.00 0.29
N ALA A 44 6.56 8.86 1.31
CA ALA A 44 5.50 8.76 2.32
C ALA A 44 4.08 8.70 1.71
N GLN A 45 3.81 9.52 0.70
CA GLN A 45 2.50 9.55 0.05
C GLN A 45 2.24 8.27 -0.74
N ALA A 46 3.23 7.74 -1.47
CA ALA A 46 3.09 6.48 -2.19
C ALA A 46 2.79 5.33 -1.23
N VAL A 47 3.50 5.25 -0.10
CA VAL A 47 3.25 4.22 0.93
C VAL A 47 1.83 4.33 1.48
N ALA A 48 1.41 5.53 1.89
CA ALA A 48 0.08 5.76 2.46
C ALA A 48 -1.04 5.46 1.45
N ASN A 49 -0.87 5.86 0.18
CA ASN A 49 -1.84 5.61 -0.87
C ASN A 49 -1.96 4.12 -1.20
N THR A 50 -0.84 3.39 -1.27
CA THR A 50 -0.85 1.94 -1.47
C THR A 50 -1.58 1.26 -0.31
N ALA A 51 -1.21 1.53 0.95
CA ALA A 51 -1.89 0.93 2.10
C ALA A 51 -3.41 1.19 2.07
N TRP A 52 -3.81 2.44 1.82
CA TRP A 52 -5.22 2.82 1.72
C TRP A 52 -5.95 2.07 0.60
N ALA A 53 -5.35 1.94 -0.58
CA ALA A 53 -5.96 1.27 -1.72
C ALA A 53 -6.28 -0.20 -1.41
N TYR A 54 -5.33 -0.92 -0.81
CA TYR A 54 -5.51 -2.33 -0.43
C TYR A 54 -6.56 -2.49 0.67
N ALA A 55 -6.57 -1.60 1.67
CA ALA A 55 -7.60 -1.59 2.71
C ALA A 55 -9.00 -1.34 2.14
N ARG A 56 -9.12 -0.40 1.20
CA ARG A 56 -10.37 -0.07 0.52
C ARG A 56 -10.89 -1.25 -0.30
N LEU A 57 -10.01 -1.93 -1.02
CA LEU A 57 -10.30 -3.15 -1.78
C LEU A 57 -10.55 -4.37 -0.89
N GLY A 58 -10.15 -4.33 0.38
CA GLY A 58 -10.26 -5.46 1.30
C GLY A 58 -9.29 -6.60 0.99
N VAL A 59 -8.17 -6.28 0.31
CA VAL A 59 -7.13 -7.25 -0.04
C VAL A 59 -6.07 -7.19 1.05
N PHE A 60 -5.95 -8.28 1.82
CA PHE A 60 -4.90 -8.43 2.82
C PHE A 60 -3.77 -9.28 2.24
N ASP A 61 -2.69 -8.61 1.84
CA ASP A 61 -1.45 -9.23 1.42
C ASP A 61 -0.39 -9.02 2.51
N VAL A 62 0.01 -10.11 3.17
CA VAL A 62 0.93 -10.07 4.31
C VAL A 62 2.30 -9.51 3.90
N ALA A 63 2.84 -9.97 2.78
CA ALA A 63 4.16 -9.57 2.31
C ALA A 63 4.21 -8.08 1.97
N LEU A 64 3.15 -7.56 1.33
CA LEU A 64 3.01 -6.15 1.05
C LEU A 64 2.93 -5.31 2.33
N MET A 65 2.12 -5.73 3.32
CA MET A 65 1.98 -4.96 4.56
C MET A 65 3.30 -4.93 5.34
N GLU A 66 4.01 -6.05 5.44
CA GLU A 66 5.33 -6.09 6.08
C GLU A 66 6.36 -5.22 5.34
N ALA A 67 6.38 -5.28 4.00
CA ALA A 67 7.26 -4.46 3.18
C ALA A 67 7.00 -2.94 3.37
N LEU A 68 5.73 -2.52 3.37
CA LEU A 68 5.36 -1.13 3.60
C LEU A 68 5.74 -0.69 5.02
N ALA A 69 5.50 -1.52 6.04
CA ALA A 69 5.90 -1.23 7.41
C ALA A 69 7.42 -1.08 7.53
N GLY A 70 8.19 -2.01 6.95
CA GLY A 70 9.64 -1.93 6.88
C GLY A 70 10.11 -0.63 6.22
N ARG A 71 9.50 -0.26 5.08
CA ARG A 71 9.84 0.98 4.36
C ARG A 71 9.59 2.25 5.17
N ILE A 72 8.54 2.28 5.99
CA ILE A 72 8.23 3.40 6.89
C ILE A 72 9.30 3.57 7.96
N LEU A 73 9.74 2.45 8.54
CA LEU A 73 10.74 2.42 9.62
C LEU A 73 12.16 2.68 9.13
N GLN A 74 12.46 2.35 7.87
CA GLN A 74 13.77 2.57 7.27
C GLN A 74 14.02 4.02 6.86
N GLY A 75 15.28 4.47 7.07
CA GLY A 75 15.79 5.72 6.52
C GLY A 75 15.08 6.99 7.00
N GLY A 76 14.35 6.91 8.11
CA GLY A 76 13.60 8.04 8.67
C GLY A 76 12.41 8.49 7.82
N LEU A 77 11.88 7.66 6.91
CA LEU A 77 10.78 8.05 6.03
C LEU A 77 9.57 8.57 6.80
N LEU A 78 9.28 7.96 7.96
CA LEU A 78 8.20 8.39 8.86
C LEU A 78 8.25 9.89 9.18
N SER A 79 9.43 10.51 9.29
CA SER A 79 9.58 11.94 9.56
C SER A 79 9.09 12.84 8.42
N THR A 80 8.96 12.29 7.21
CA THR A 80 8.44 13.00 6.03
C THR A 80 6.93 12.86 5.87
N PHE A 81 6.27 12.07 6.73
CA PHE A 81 4.83 11.90 6.68
C PHE A 81 4.12 13.18 7.09
N LYS A 82 3.22 13.65 6.22
CA LYS A 82 2.21 14.63 6.59
C LYS A 82 1.10 13.95 7.39
N ALA A 83 0.33 14.73 8.16
CA ALA A 83 -0.78 14.22 8.97
C ALA A 83 -1.73 13.29 8.20
N GLN A 84 -2.08 13.63 6.96
CA GLN A 84 -2.93 12.80 6.11
C GLN A 84 -2.30 11.43 5.79
N ALA A 85 -0.99 11.38 5.52
CA ALA A 85 -0.29 10.13 5.23
C ALA A 85 -0.30 9.21 6.47
N VAL A 86 -0.06 9.78 7.66
CA VAL A 86 -0.14 9.02 8.93
C VAL A 86 -1.54 8.46 9.13
N ALA A 87 -2.56 9.31 9.01
CA ALA A 87 -3.95 8.91 9.20
C ALA A 87 -4.37 7.79 8.22
N ASN A 88 -4.03 7.93 6.94
CA ASN A 88 -4.36 6.93 5.92
C ASN A 88 -3.66 5.60 6.18
N THR A 89 -2.38 5.61 6.54
CA THR A 89 -1.63 4.39 6.86
C THR A 89 -2.23 3.70 8.08
N VAL A 90 -2.44 4.41 9.19
CA VAL A 90 -2.98 3.81 10.43
C VAL A 90 -4.38 3.24 10.20
N TRP A 91 -5.25 4.01 9.53
CA TRP A 91 -6.60 3.53 9.19
C TRP A 91 -6.57 2.29 8.31
N ALA A 92 -5.69 2.26 7.30
CA ALA A 92 -5.57 1.12 6.40
C ALA A 92 -5.20 -0.18 7.14
N TYR A 93 -4.20 -0.12 8.02
CA TYR A 93 -3.78 -1.28 8.81
C TYR A 93 -4.92 -1.74 9.74
N ALA A 94 -5.60 -0.82 10.42
CA ALA A 94 -6.72 -1.19 11.29
C ALA A 94 -7.86 -1.88 10.53
N VAL A 95 -8.26 -1.34 9.37
CA VAL A 95 -9.32 -1.94 8.53
C VAL A 95 -8.93 -3.33 8.05
N LEU A 96 -7.69 -3.49 7.60
CA LEU A 96 -7.18 -4.75 7.11
C LEU A 96 -7.08 -5.82 8.20
N SER A 97 -6.60 -5.47 9.40
CA SER A 97 -6.57 -6.37 10.54
C SER A 97 -7.98 -6.85 10.93
N MET A 98 -8.96 -5.94 11.01
CA MET A 98 -10.34 -6.30 11.33
C MET A 98 -10.96 -7.22 10.26
N LYS A 99 -10.75 -6.93 8.98
CA LYS A 99 -11.24 -7.77 7.88
C LYS A 99 -10.57 -9.15 7.86
N HIS A 100 -9.27 -9.21 8.08
CA HIS A 100 -8.53 -10.46 8.14
C HIS A 100 -9.00 -11.34 9.31
N GLN A 101 -9.21 -10.75 10.49
CA GLN A 101 -9.79 -11.45 11.65
C GLN A 101 -11.21 -11.98 11.38
N ALA A 102 -12.06 -11.21 10.69
CA ALA A 102 -13.43 -11.64 10.38
C ALA A 102 -13.52 -12.80 9.36
N LEU A 103 -12.42 -13.11 8.66
CA LEU A 103 -12.34 -14.16 7.64
C LEU A 103 -11.62 -15.44 8.13
N MET A 104 -11.13 -15.46 9.37
CA MET A 104 -10.56 -16.64 10.05
C MET A 104 -11.58 -17.30 10.96
#